data_AF-A0A0D3KYK9-F1
#
_entry.id   AF-A0A0D3KYK9-F1
#
_cell.length_a   1.000
_cell.length_b   1.000
_cell.length_c   1.000
_cell.angle_alpha   90.00
_cell.angle_beta   90.00
_cell.angle_gamma   90.00
#
_symmetry.space_group_name_H-M   'P 1'
#
loop_
_entity.id
_entity.type
_entity.pdbx_description
1 polymer ?
#
loop_
_entity_poly.entity_id
_entity_poly.type
_entity_poly.pdbx_seq_one_letter_code
_entity_poly.pdbx_strand_id
1 'polypeptide(L)'
;MHIVNVGYNSLLLGELGVPDWDMFTSLNEAASLHAAARAISGGPVYVSDAPGQHDVALLRKLVLPDGATLRAAAAGRPTRDCLFADVTSDGVSALKLWNYNGNHNGECNGECNGAGTARLPPNAVVGAFNVQGARWDFETHGPVAAAQPPQPVSALVRPHDADCLRPHGGRFAVWSHLGSRLEVLPSGSAAAQVTLQHREWEVLTIAPVLAQGRVEWAPLGLVEMINAGGAVVATTLTRAPADDHDAEARLTSRAAGRFLAYCTPRPASVWREGGELGLPFSYDDATGLLAMQIDEATASKPAELLVHWCEGRAIW
;
A
#
# COMPACT_ATOMS: atom_id res chain seq x y z
N MET A 1 3.16 20.89 8.59
CA MET A 1 4.40 20.87 9.41
C MET A 1 4.67 19.54 10.10
N HIS A 2 3.83 19.05 11.03
CA HIS A 2 4.17 17.84 11.81
C HIS A 2 4.61 16.65 10.95
N ILE A 3 3.80 16.27 9.95
CA ILE A 3 4.10 15.14 9.03
C ILE A 3 5.38 15.36 8.23
N VAL A 4 5.67 16.60 7.84
CA VAL A 4 6.93 16.95 7.16
C VAL A 4 8.11 16.69 8.11
N ASN A 5 8.06 17.22 9.32
CA ASN A 5 9.16 17.07 10.28
C ASN A 5 9.42 15.59 10.61
N VAL A 6 8.38 14.81 10.95
CA VAL A 6 8.56 13.37 11.28
C VAL A 6 8.98 12.56 10.06
N GLY A 7 8.46 12.87 8.87
CA GLY A 7 8.85 12.22 7.63
C GLY A 7 10.33 12.45 7.30
N TYR A 8 10.80 13.69 7.32
CA TYR A 8 12.21 14.00 7.04
C TYR A 8 13.15 13.51 8.15
N ASN A 9 12.76 13.64 9.43
CA ASN A 9 13.55 13.10 10.54
C ASN A 9 13.73 11.57 10.44
N SER A 10 12.77 10.87 9.84
CA SER A 10 12.86 9.42 9.63
C SER A 10 13.96 9.01 8.66
N LEU A 11 14.55 9.92 7.87
CA LEU A 11 15.74 9.63 7.06
C LEU A 11 16.95 9.27 7.93
N LEU A 12 17.11 9.93 9.07
CA LEU A 12 18.19 9.66 10.02
C LEU A 12 17.74 8.67 11.08
N LEU A 13 16.61 8.93 11.73
CA LEU A 13 16.12 8.11 12.84
C LEU A 13 15.76 6.69 12.39
N GLY A 14 15.28 6.55 11.15
CA GLY A 14 14.94 5.26 10.54
C GLY A 14 16.12 4.30 10.35
N GLU A 15 17.36 4.79 10.44
CA GLU A 15 18.57 3.95 10.45
C GLU A 15 18.87 3.37 11.84
N LEU A 16 18.31 3.96 12.89
CA LEU A 16 18.51 3.55 14.29
C LEU A 16 17.37 2.66 14.81
N GLY A 17 16.16 2.90 14.30
CA GLY A 17 14.96 2.16 14.68
C GLY A 17 13.73 2.72 13.98
N VAL A 18 12.56 2.16 14.26
CA VAL A 18 11.30 2.68 13.73
C VAL A 18 10.89 3.92 14.53
N PRO A 19 10.82 5.12 13.91
CA PRO A 19 10.48 6.34 14.63
C PRO A 19 9.00 6.34 15.05
N ASP A 20 8.73 6.88 16.24
CA ASP A 20 7.38 7.25 16.64
C ASP A 20 7.02 8.59 15.98
N TRP A 21 5.91 8.62 15.25
CA TRP A 21 5.41 9.83 14.58
C TRP A 21 4.42 10.59 15.46
N ASP A 22 4.37 10.29 16.75
CA ASP A 22 3.50 10.89 17.76
C ASP A 22 2.01 10.62 17.49
N MET A 23 1.17 10.98 18.45
CA MET A 23 -0.29 10.83 18.41
C MET A 23 -0.93 11.75 17.36
N PHE A 24 -2.20 11.47 17.03
CA PHE A 24 -3.07 12.41 16.33
C PHE A 24 -4.49 12.37 16.91
N THR A 25 -5.29 13.40 16.63
CA THR A 25 -6.71 13.42 16.97
C THR A 25 -7.53 13.05 15.74
N SER A 26 -8.43 12.08 15.87
CA SER A 26 -9.25 11.55 14.77
C SER A 26 -10.41 12.47 14.38
N LEU A 27 -10.78 13.44 15.23
CA LEU A 27 -11.81 14.45 14.95
C LEU A 27 -11.27 15.81 14.44
N ASN A 28 -9.99 15.88 14.07
CA ASN A 28 -9.40 17.09 13.50
C ASN A 28 -9.72 17.24 12.00
N GLU A 29 -9.74 18.48 11.48
CA GLU A 29 -9.88 18.74 10.05
C GLU A 29 -8.80 18.03 9.19
N ALA A 30 -7.58 17.91 9.71
CA ALA A 30 -6.49 17.18 9.08
C ALA A 30 -6.37 15.71 9.51
N ALA A 31 -7.37 15.16 10.23
CA ALA A 31 -7.30 13.82 10.81
C ALA A 31 -7.06 12.72 9.77
N SER A 32 -7.76 12.78 8.63
CA SER A 32 -7.61 11.78 7.56
C SER A 32 -6.21 11.81 6.95
N LEU A 33 -5.65 13.01 6.77
CA LEU A 33 -4.28 13.22 6.29
C LEU A 33 -3.24 12.69 7.30
N HIS A 34 -3.48 12.89 8.59
CA HIS A 34 -2.65 12.32 9.66
C HIS A 34 -2.74 10.80 9.74
N ALA A 35 -3.95 10.23 9.61
CA ALA A 35 -4.17 8.79 9.56
C ALA A 35 -3.41 8.16 8.39
N ALA A 36 -3.47 8.75 7.20
CA ALA A 36 -2.72 8.29 6.04
C ALA A 36 -1.21 8.32 6.25
N ALA A 37 -0.67 9.36 6.88
CA ALA A 37 0.73 9.40 7.25
C ALA A 37 1.13 8.25 8.20
N ARG A 38 0.28 7.89 9.18
CA ARG A 38 0.53 6.75 10.09
C ARG A 38 0.46 5.40 9.40
N ALA A 39 -0.39 5.25 8.37
CA ALA A 39 -0.44 4.02 7.59
C ALA A 39 0.90 3.73 6.88
N ILE A 40 1.68 4.77 6.56
CA ILE A 40 2.96 4.68 5.83
C ILE A 40 4.18 4.75 6.75
N SER A 41 4.05 5.31 7.96
CA SER A 41 5.18 5.54 8.87
C SER A 41 5.94 4.26 9.23
N GLY A 42 5.25 3.12 9.23
CA GLY A 42 5.73 1.85 9.77
C GLY A 42 5.90 1.85 11.29
N GLY A 43 5.58 2.97 11.95
CA GLY A 43 5.55 3.14 13.40
C GLY A 43 4.22 2.74 14.03
N PRO A 44 4.09 2.93 15.35
CA PRO A 44 2.83 2.73 16.04
C PRO A 44 1.75 3.74 15.61
N VAL A 45 0.49 3.38 15.86
CA VAL A 45 -0.68 4.25 15.64
C VAL A 45 -1.27 4.59 17.00
N TYR A 46 -1.15 5.85 17.40
CA TYR A 46 -1.71 6.36 18.66
C TYR A 46 -2.70 7.49 18.38
N VAL A 47 -3.82 7.49 19.11
CA VAL A 47 -4.81 8.57 19.09
C VAL A 47 -4.87 9.27 20.44
N SER A 48 -5.03 10.59 20.41
CA SER A 48 -5.13 11.44 21.60
C SER A 48 -6.50 12.12 21.71
N ASP A 49 -7.52 11.52 21.12
CA ASP A 49 -8.90 11.97 21.25
C ASP A 49 -9.39 11.86 22.70
N ALA A 50 -10.37 12.69 23.06
CA ALA A 50 -11.06 12.54 24.35
C ALA A 50 -11.84 11.21 24.37
N PRO A 51 -11.95 10.52 25.52
CA PRO A 51 -12.71 9.29 25.62
C PRO A 51 -14.14 9.43 25.08
N GLY A 52 -14.52 8.54 24.17
CA GLY A 52 -15.84 8.55 23.51
C GLY A 52 -15.96 9.53 22.34
N GLN A 53 -14.92 10.32 22.04
CA GLN A 53 -14.90 11.30 20.95
C GLN A 53 -13.94 10.85 19.85
N HIS A 54 -14.22 9.71 19.24
CA HIS A 54 -13.39 9.14 18.18
C HIS A 54 -14.13 9.10 16.85
N ASP A 55 -13.42 9.36 15.75
CA ASP A 55 -13.90 8.96 14.42
C ASP A 55 -13.61 7.45 14.21
N VAL A 56 -14.55 6.62 14.63
CA VAL A 56 -14.45 5.15 14.50
C VAL A 56 -14.34 4.73 13.03
N ALA A 57 -14.97 5.46 12.10
CA ALA A 57 -14.92 5.13 10.68
C ALA A 57 -13.52 5.34 10.11
N LEU A 58 -12.84 6.42 10.50
CA LEU A 58 -11.44 6.65 10.13
C LEU A 58 -10.51 5.60 10.75
N LEU A 59 -10.68 5.30 12.04
CA LEU A 59 -9.79 4.36 12.74
C LEU A 59 -9.90 2.92 12.24
N ARG A 60 -11.09 2.49 11.79
CA ARG A 60 -11.30 1.19 11.14
C ARG A 60 -10.53 1.02 9.83
N LYS A 61 -10.03 2.11 9.22
CA LYS A 61 -9.15 2.03 8.04
C LYS A 61 -7.67 1.84 8.38
N LEU A 62 -7.31 1.87 9.67
CA LEU A 62 -5.95 1.69 10.19
C LEU A 62 -5.79 0.41 11.02
N VAL A 63 -6.85 0.02 11.72
CA VAL A 63 -6.83 -1.06 12.71
C VAL A 63 -7.79 -2.17 12.30
N LEU A 64 -7.30 -3.41 12.33
CA LEU A 64 -8.06 -4.63 12.08
C LEU A 64 -8.99 -4.96 13.27
N PRO A 65 -10.00 -5.82 13.10
CA PRO A 65 -10.91 -6.20 14.18
C PRO A 65 -10.22 -6.81 15.42
N ASP A 66 -9.05 -7.43 15.26
CA ASP A 66 -8.24 -8.00 16.34
C ASP A 66 -7.34 -6.97 17.06
N GLY A 67 -7.40 -5.70 16.65
CA GLY A 67 -6.59 -4.61 17.19
C GLY A 67 -5.20 -4.48 16.56
N ALA A 68 -4.80 -5.37 15.66
CA ALA A 68 -3.55 -5.24 14.92
C ALA A 68 -3.65 -4.17 13.84
N THR A 69 -2.52 -3.64 13.38
CA THR A 69 -2.45 -2.71 12.25
C THR A 69 -1.79 -3.36 11.05
N LEU A 70 -2.16 -2.91 9.85
CA LEU A 70 -1.42 -3.22 8.62
C LEU A 70 -0.21 -2.29 8.51
N ARG A 71 0.67 -2.36 9.50
CA ARG A 71 1.88 -1.54 9.58
C ARG A 71 2.79 -1.85 8.39
N ALA A 72 3.45 -0.83 7.86
CA ALA A 72 4.54 -1.05 6.91
C ALA A 72 5.80 -1.61 7.60
N ALA A 73 6.73 -2.15 6.83
CA ALA A 73 7.81 -2.99 7.34
C ALA A 73 9.04 -2.24 7.88
N ALA A 74 9.31 -1.04 7.38
CA ALA A 74 10.45 -0.22 7.81
C ALA A 74 9.99 1.16 8.32
N ALA A 75 10.92 2.07 8.60
CA ALA A 75 10.57 3.48 8.80
C ALA A 75 10.13 4.12 7.47
N GLY A 76 9.03 4.86 7.48
CA GLY A 76 8.57 5.63 6.32
C GLY A 76 9.58 6.73 5.96
N ARG A 77 9.84 6.93 4.67
CA ARG A 77 10.87 7.86 4.18
C ARG A 77 10.33 8.78 3.09
N PRO A 78 10.81 10.03 2.99
CA PRO A 78 10.56 10.85 1.81
C PRO A 78 11.08 10.18 0.54
N THR A 79 10.36 10.35 -0.57
CA THR A 79 10.86 9.93 -1.88
C THR A 79 12.00 10.85 -2.31
N ARG A 80 12.90 10.34 -3.15
CA ARG A 80 14.14 11.06 -3.52
C ARG A 80 13.88 12.43 -4.15
N ASP A 81 12.80 12.57 -4.90
CA ASP A 81 12.45 13.79 -5.63
C ASP A 81 11.90 14.91 -4.74
N CYS A 82 11.43 14.62 -3.52
CA CYS A 82 11.01 15.65 -2.58
C CYS A 82 12.07 16.00 -1.52
N LEU A 83 13.21 15.29 -1.45
CA LEU A 83 14.24 15.48 -0.41
C LEU A 83 14.75 16.91 -0.26
N PHE A 84 14.83 17.65 -1.36
CA PHE A 84 15.33 19.04 -1.39
C PHE A 84 14.27 20.04 -1.82
N ALA A 85 13.01 19.62 -1.88
CA ALA A 85 11.88 20.49 -2.23
C ALA A 85 11.28 21.11 -0.96
N ASP A 86 10.84 22.37 -1.06
CA ASP A 86 10.02 22.98 -0.01
C ASP A 86 8.54 22.62 -0.23
N VAL A 87 8.20 21.42 0.21
CA VAL A 87 6.84 20.85 0.13
C VAL A 87 5.80 21.62 0.96
N THR A 88 6.23 22.63 1.74
CA THR A 88 5.35 23.43 2.58
C THR A 88 5.05 24.81 2.02
N SER A 89 5.90 25.36 1.13
CA SER A 89 5.69 26.74 0.67
C SER A 89 6.12 27.07 -0.76
N ASP A 90 6.66 26.13 -1.53
CA ASP A 90 7.01 26.38 -2.94
C ASP A 90 5.80 26.45 -3.89
N GLY A 91 4.60 26.09 -3.42
CA GLY A 91 3.36 26.12 -4.19
C GLY A 91 3.24 25.07 -5.30
N VAL A 92 4.19 24.12 -5.40
CA VAL A 92 4.25 23.15 -6.51
C VAL A 92 4.46 21.72 -6.00
N SER A 93 5.30 21.52 -4.99
CA SER A 93 5.72 20.19 -4.56
C SER A 93 4.76 19.57 -3.55
N ALA A 94 4.32 18.35 -3.84
CA ALA A 94 3.69 17.49 -2.84
C ALA A 94 4.75 16.81 -1.97
N LEU A 95 4.46 16.61 -0.70
CA LEU A 95 5.22 15.67 0.12
C LEU A 95 4.91 14.25 -0.36
N LYS A 96 5.93 13.46 -0.67
CA LYS A 96 5.78 12.04 -0.95
C LYS A 96 6.56 11.22 0.06
N LEU A 97 5.88 10.26 0.69
CA LEU A 97 6.46 9.34 1.67
C LEU A 97 6.26 7.91 1.17
N TRP A 98 7.28 7.06 1.28
CA TRP A 98 7.20 5.67 0.88
C TRP A 98 7.66 4.72 1.98
N ASN A 99 7.17 3.49 1.90
CA ASN A 99 7.58 2.34 2.70
C ASN A 99 7.28 1.05 1.93
N TYR A 100 7.57 -0.11 2.50
CA TYR A 100 7.24 -1.40 1.89
C TYR A 100 6.49 -2.32 2.87
N ASN A 101 5.79 -3.30 2.31
CA ASN A 101 5.02 -4.29 3.09
C ASN A 101 5.67 -5.67 2.98
N GLY A 102 5.30 -6.59 3.88
CA GLY A 102 5.84 -7.95 3.97
C GLY A 102 6.37 -8.27 5.38
N ASN A 103 7.25 -9.26 5.49
CA ASN A 103 7.73 -9.73 6.79
C ASN A 103 8.57 -8.66 7.53
N HIS A 104 8.11 -8.31 8.73
CA HIS A 104 8.71 -7.31 9.62
C HIS A 104 9.97 -7.84 10.33
N ASN A 105 11.06 -8.14 9.62
CA ASN A 105 12.32 -8.52 10.27
C ASN A 105 13.56 -7.88 9.62
N GLY A 106 13.41 -6.89 8.72
CA GLY A 106 14.54 -6.28 8.01
C GLY A 106 15.28 -7.21 7.04
N GLU A 107 15.05 -8.52 7.18
CA GLU A 107 15.49 -9.54 6.26
C GLU A 107 14.33 -9.85 5.31
N CYS A 108 14.60 -9.76 4.02
CA CYS A 108 13.74 -10.36 2.99
C CYS A 108 13.86 -11.90 3.10
N ASN A 109 13.57 -12.49 4.27
CA ASN A 109 13.81 -13.90 4.60
C ASN A 109 12.62 -14.79 4.25
N GLY A 110 12.18 -14.71 3.00
CA GLY A 110 11.20 -15.62 2.44
C GLY A 110 11.28 -15.56 0.93
N GLU A 111 11.16 -16.71 0.28
CA GLU A 111 11.09 -16.88 -1.17
C GLU A 111 9.84 -16.17 -1.72
N CYS A 112 9.86 -14.83 -1.82
CA CYS A 112 8.78 -14.08 -2.46
C CYS A 112 8.81 -14.22 -3.99
N ASN A 113 9.86 -14.85 -4.52
CA ASN A 113 10.02 -15.11 -5.94
C ASN A 113 10.56 -16.54 -6.12
N GLY A 114 9.96 -17.31 -7.01
CA GLY A 114 10.47 -18.62 -7.41
C GLY A 114 11.96 -18.57 -7.77
N ALA A 115 12.63 -19.72 -7.62
CA ALA A 115 14.07 -19.90 -7.72
C ALA A 115 14.78 -18.97 -8.72
N GLY A 116 15.45 -17.92 -8.22
CA GLY A 116 16.51 -17.22 -8.96
C GLY A 116 16.36 -15.71 -9.21
N THR A 117 15.32 -15.02 -8.73
CA THR A 117 15.25 -13.55 -8.82
C THR A 117 15.44 -12.88 -7.46
N ALA A 118 16.00 -11.66 -7.45
CA ALA A 118 16.31 -10.91 -6.23
C ALA A 118 15.10 -10.86 -5.27
N ARG A 119 15.34 -11.01 -3.97
CA ARG A 119 14.31 -10.97 -2.92
C ARG A 119 13.61 -9.60 -2.91
N LEU A 120 12.45 -9.50 -3.55
CA LEU A 120 11.62 -8.30 -3.57
C LEU A 120 10.51 -8.41 -2.52
N PRO A 121 10.06 -7.29 -1.91
CA PRO A 121 8.84 -7.30 -1.12
C PRO A 121 7.61 -7.56 -2.01
N PRO A 122 6.51 -8.08 -1.44
CA PRO A 122 5.27 -8.31 -2.20
C PRO A 122 4.67 -7.03 -2.78
N ASN A 123 4.88 -5.88 -2.13
CA ASN A 123 4.46 -4.56 -2.62
C ASN A 123 5.12 -3.44 -1.80
N ALA A 124 4.99 -2.21 -2.31
CA ALA A 124 5.31 -0.97 -1.61
C ALA A 124 4.07 -0.11 -1.41
N VAL A 125 4.17 0.85 -0.48
CA VAL A 125 3.14 1.86 -0.23
C VAL A 125 3.75 3.25 -0.38
N VAL A 126 3.10 4.13 -1.13
CA VAL A 126 3.53 5.52 -1.34
C VAL A 126 2.36 6.46 -1.05
N GLY A 127 2.54 7.38 -0.11
CA GLY A 127 1.59 8.47 0.14
C GLY A 127 2.05 9.76 -0.51
N ALA A 128 1.12 10.47 -1.13
CA ALA A 128 1.30 11.84 -1.61
C ALA A 128 0.40 12.76 -0.79
N PHE A 129 0.93 13.92 -0.37
CA PHE A 129 0.25 14.85 0.53
C PHE A 129 0.44 16.29 0.07
N ASN A 130 -0.65 17.05 -0.01
CA ASN A 130 -0.58 18.50 -0.14
C ASN A 130 -0.49 19.15 1.24
N VAL A 131 0.74 19.42 1.67
CA VAL A 131 1.06 20.05 2.96
C VAL A 131 1.50 21.51 2.81
N GLN A 132 1.20 22.12 1.66
CA GLN A 132 1.47 23.52 1.37
C GLN A 132 0.78 24.45 2.38
N GLY A 133 1.31 25.64 2.57
CA GLY A 133 0.70 26.71 3.36
C GLY A 133 0.90 26.61 4.88
N ALA A 134 1.80 25.76 5.36
CA ALA A 134 2.15 25.69 6.78
C ALA A 134 3.66 25.51 6.96
N ARG A 135 4.35 26.55 7.45
CA ARG A 135 5.82 26.60 7.58
C ARG A 135 6.27 27.13 8.93
N TRP A 136 7.54 26.88 9.24
CA TRP A 136 8.21 27.48 10.40
C TRP A 136 8.77 28.84 9.99
N ASP A 137 8.48 29.87 10.77
CA ASP A 137 9.09 31.18 10.62
C ASP A 137 10.25 31.32 11.61
N PHE A 138 11.45 31.51 11.07
CA PHE A 138 12.68 31.64 11.84
C PHE A 138 12.83 33.01 12.49
N GLU A 139 12.14 34.05 12.01
CA GLU A 139 12.18 35.37 12.65
C GLU A 139 11.29 35.41 13.88
N THR A 140 10.09 34.85 13.78
CA THR A 140 9.11 34.82 14.88
C THR A 140 9.21 33.59 15.78
N HIS A 141 10.04 32.61 15.41
CA HIS A 141 10.21 31.31 16.09
C HIS A 141 8.88 30.58 16.30
N GLY A 142 8.04 30.51 15.26
CA GLY A 142 6.71 29.94 15.38
C GLY A 142 6.13 29.36 14.09
N PRO A 143 5.05 28.56 14.22
CA PRO A 143 4.26 28.11 13.09
C PRO A 143 3.56 29.30 12.42
N VAL A 144 3.68 29.40 11.09
CA VAL A 144 2.90 30.34 10.28
C VAL A 144 2.09 29.57 9.25
N ALA A 145 0.82 29.94 9.14
CA ALA A 145 -0.11 29.42 8.15
C ALA A 145 -0.40 30.47 7.08
N ALA A 146 -0.59 30.04 5.84
CA ALA A 146 -1.02 30.90 4.75
C ALA A 146 -2.43 31.47 5.06
N ALA A 147 -2.62 32.75 4.76
CA ALA A 147 -3.90 33.43 4.98
C ALA A 147 -5.04 32.90 4.09
N GLN A 148 -4.69 32.28 2.95
CA GLN A 148 -5.62 31.65 2.03
C GLN A 148 -5.20 30.21 1.76
N PRO A 149 -6.14 29.30 1.46
CA PRO A 149 -5.82 27.95 1.04
C PRO A 149 -4.85 27.98 -0.17
N PRO A 150 -3.71 27.29 -0.08
CA PRO A 150 -2.80 27.08 -1.20
C PRO A 150 -3.48 26.45 -2.41
N GLN A 151 -2.84 26.62 -3.56
CA GLN A 151 -3.27 26.01 -4.81
C GLN A 151 -3.14 24.47 -4.77
N PRO A 152 -3.91 23.76 -5.62
CA PRO A 152 -3.73 22.32 -5.80
C PRO A 152 -2.33 22.00 -6.32
N VAL A 153 -1.77 20.88 -5.88
CA VAL A 153 -0.48 20.36 -6.37
C VAL A 153 -0.68 19.02 -7.07
N SER A 154 0.11 18.75 -8.11
CA SER A 154 0.12 17.45 -8.79
C SER A 154 1.35 16.66 -8.38
N ALA A 155 1.16 15.42 -7.96
CA ALA A 155 2.25 14.49 -7.64
C ALA A 155 2.32 13.38 -8.71
N LEU A 156 3.53 13.12 -9.20
CA LEU A 156 3.84 11.97 -10.05
C LEU A 156 4.43 10.88 -9.17
N VAL A 157 3.68 9.80 -8.96
CA VAL A 157 4.08 8.67 -8.12
C VAL A 157 4.57 7.53 -9.01
N ARG A 158 5.82 7.12 -8.82
CA ARG A 158 6.47 6.06 -9.61
C ARG A 158 6.75 4.84 -8.74
N PRO A 159 6.73 3.61 -9.29
CA PRO A 159 7.19 2.45 -8.54
C PRO A 159 8.62 2.58 -8.02
N HIS A 160 9.53 3.18 -8.80
CA HIS A 160 10.91 3.45 -8.36
C HIS A 160 11.07 4.61 -7.36
N ASP A 161 9.98 5.28 -6.98
CA ASP A 161 10.02 6.17 -5.80
C ASP A 161 10.21 5.34 -4.52
N ALA A 162 9.77 4.07 -4.53
CA ALA A 162 10.11 3.08 -3.51
C ALA A 162 11.39 2.34 -3.91
N ASP A 163 12.49 2.60 -3.20
CA ASP A 163 13.81 2.08 -3.57
C ASP A 163 13.88 0.54 -3.57
N CYS A 164 13.06 -0.12 -2.73
CA CYS A 164 12.94 -1.57 -2.66
C CYS A 164 12.40 -2.23 -3.95
N LEU A 165 11.71 -1.48 -4.82
CA LEU A 165 11.13 -2.00 -6.06
C LEU A 165 12.03 -1.81 -7.28
N ARG A 166 13.11 -1.02 -7.17
CA ARG A 166 14.05 -0.74 -8.28
C ARG A 166 14.66 -1.98 -8.97
N PRO A 167 14.91 -3.11 -8.28
CA PRO A 167 15.41 -4.30 -8.96
C PRO A 167 14.40 -4.97 -9.90
N HIS A 168 13.10 -4.65 -9.80
CA HIS A 168 12.08 -5.20 -10.69
C HIS A 168 12.04 -4.44 -12.02
N GLY A 169 12.42 -5.10 -13.12
CA GLY A 169 12.42 -4.53 -14.46
C GLY A 169 11.09 -4.63 -15.21
N GLY A 170 10.03 -5.15 -14.56
CA GLY A 170 8.75 -5.43 -15.21
C GLY A 170 7.68 -4.36 -15.03
N ARG A 171 6.43 -4.77 -15.26
CA ARG A 171 5.23 -3.96 -15.03
C ARG A 171 4.88 -3.89 -13.55
N PHE A 172 4.06 -2.91 -13.19
CA PHE A 172 3.58 -2.71 -11.83
C PHE A 172 2.07 -2.47 -11.83
N ALA A 173 1.35 -3.11 -10.91
CA ALA A 173 -0.04 -2.79 -10.61
C ALA A 173 -0.08 -1.74 -9.49
N VAL A 174 -0.83 -0.67 -9.70
CA VAL A 174 -0.94 0.47 -8.78
C VAL A 174 -2.39 0.68 -8.39
N TRP A 175 -2.69 0.55 -7.10
CA TRP A 175 -4.01 0.82 -6.54
C TRP A 175 -4.03 2.18 -5.83
N SER A 176 -4.91 3.08 -6.27
CA SER A 176 -5.17 4.37 -5.61
C SER A 176 -6.32 4.19 -4.61
N HIS A 177 -6.06 4.47 -3.33
CA HIS A 177 -7.00 4.19 -2.24
C HIS A 177 -8.22 5.12 -2.30
N LEU A 178 -8.02 6.44 -2.32
CA LEU A 178 -9.14 7.39 -2.39
C LEU A 178 -9.80 7.40 -3.76
N GLY A 179 -9.00 7.31 -4.83
CA GLY A 179 -9.52 7.22 -6.20
C GLY A 179 -10.20 5.88 -6.53
N SER A 180 -10.04 4.85 -5.69
CA SER A 180 -10.62 3.50 -5.88
C SER A 180 -10.40 2.93 -7.29
N ARG A 181 -9.18 3.09 -7.81
CA ARG A 181 -8.83 2.72 -9.19
C ARG A 181 -7.52 1.94 -9.27
N LEU A 182 -7.49 0.99 -10.19
CA LEU A 182 -6.28 0.26 -10.61
C LEU A 182 -5.69 0.93 -11.86
N GLU A 183 -4.37 1.09 -11.87
CA GLU A 183 -3.57 1.47 -13.04
C GLU A 183 -2.40 0.49 -13.18
N VAL A 184 -2.12 0.02 -14.40
CA VAL A 184 -0.98 -0.86 -14.65
C VAL A 184 0.10 -0.11 -15.41
N LEU A 185 1.22 0.14 -14.73
CA LEU A 185 2.34 0.89 -15.26
C LEU A 185 3.30 -0.01 -16.03
N PRO A 186 3.80 0.41 -17.20
CA PRO A 186 4.65 -0.42 -18.05
C PRO A 186 6.07 -0.62 -17.51
N SER A 187 6.52 0.24 -16.59
CA SER A 187 7.87 0.19 -16.01
C SER A 187 7.90 0.93 -14.67
N GLY A 188 8.97 0.76 -13.91
CA GLY A 188 9.14 1.46 -12.63
C GLY A 188 9.42 2.96 -12.74
N SER A 189 9.72 3.47 -13.95
CA SER A 189 9.87 4.90 -14.23
C SER A 189 8.57 5.59 -14.69
N ALA A 190 7.57 4.82 -15.12
CA ALA A 190 6.25 5.36 -15.43
C ALA A 190 5.57 5.86 -14.15
N ALA A 191 4.69 6.85 -14.28
CA ALA A 191 4.10 7.53 -13.14
C ALA A 191 2.57 7.46 -13.18
N ALA A 192 1.97 7.16 -12.04
CA ALA A 192 0.57 7.48 -11.77
C ALA A 192 0.49 8.94 -11.31
N GLN A 193 -0.43 9.71 -11.89
CA GLN A 193 -0.62 11.13 -11.54
C GLN A 193 -1.80 11.30 -10.58
N VAL A 194 -1.57 12.06 -9.51
CA VAL A 194 -2.60 12.49 -8.55
C VAL A 194 -2.57 14.00 -8.43
N THR A 195 -3.75 14.63 -8.28
CA THR A 195 -3.88 16.07 -8.04
C THR A 195 -4.59 16.25 -6.72
N LEU A 196 -4.00 17.06 -5.83
CA LEU A 196 -4.38 17.16 -4.43
C LEU A 196 -4.70 18.61 -4.09
N GLN A 197 -5.92 18.87 -3.63
CA GLN A 197 -6.29 20.14 -3.00
C GLN A 197 -5.52 20.34 -1.69
N HIS A 198 -5.56 21.54 -1.12
CA HIS A 198 -4.93 21.80 0.18
C HIS A 198 -5.43 20.82 1.25
N ARG A 199 -4.50 20.15 1.96
CA ARG A 199 -4.75 19.10 2.96
C ARG A 199 -5.34 17.80 2.42
N GLU A 200 -5.44 17.63 1.11
CA GLU A 200 -5.71 16.34 0.52
C GLU A 200 -4.46 15.46 0.46
N TRP A 201 -4.72 14.18 0.34
CA TRP A 201 -3.71 13.13 0.30
C TRP A 201 -4.20 12.01 -0.61
N GLU A 202 -3.29 11.14 -1.02
CA GLU A 202 -3.59 9.87 -1.65
C GLU A 202 -2.56 8.84 -1.19
N VAL A 203 -3.00 7.58 -1.03
CA VAL A 203 -2.09 6.46 -0.74
C VAL A 203 -2.21 5.44 -1.86
N LEU A 204 -1.07 5.10 -2.44
CA LEU A 204 -0.95 4.16 -3.53
C LEU A 204 -0.26 2.89 -3.04
N THR A 205 -0.92 1.73 -3.25
CA THR A 205 -0.26 0.43 -3.13
C THR A 205 0.34 0.06 -4.49
N ILE A 206 1.62 -0.27 -4.52
CA ILE A 206 2.37 -0.56 -5.74
C ILE A 206 2.92 -1.98 -5.66
N ALA A 207 2.39 -2.89 -6.47
CA ALA A 207 2.79 -4.28 -6.50
C ALA A 207 3.54 -4.60 -7.82
N PRO A 208 4.73 -5.24 -7.77
CA PRO A 208 5.37 -5.77 -8.97
C PRO A 208 4.49 -6.85 -9.60
N VAL A 209 4.34 -6.79 -10.93
CA VAL A 209 3.61 -7.82 -11.68
C VAL A 209 4.53 -9.03 -11.90
N LEU A 210 4.15 -10.16 -11.31
CA LEU A 210 4.75 -11.46 -11.56
C LEU A 210 4.17 -12.01 -12.87
N ALA A 211 5.01 -12.67 -13.67
CA ALA A 211 4.60 -13.24 -14.94
C ALA A 211 5.08 -14.69 -15.08
N GLN A 212 4.18 -15.56 -15.53
CA GLN A 212 4.48 -16.96 -15.85
C GLN A 212 3.70 -17.38 -17.10
N GLY A 213 4.42 -17.61 -18.20
CA GLY A 213 3.79 -17.85 -19.50
C GLY A 213 2.93 -16.67 -19.93
N ARG A 214 1.62 -16.90 -20.11
CA ARG A 214 0.62 -15.87 -20.44
C ARG A 214 -0.02 -15.20 -19.22
N VAL A 215 0.25 -15.71 -18.01
CA VAL A 215 -0.40 -15.28 -16.78
C VAL A 215 0.44 -14.19 -16.12
N GLU A 216 -0.21 -13.08 -15.81
CA GLU A 216 0.30 -12.00 -14.97
C GLU A 216 -0.48 -11.94 -13.66
N TRP A 217 0.20 -11.65 -12.56
CA TRP A 217 -0.37 -11.62 -11.21
C TRP A 217 0.30 -10.55 -10.33
N ALA A 218 -0.50 -9.74 -9.64
CA ALA A 218 -0.03 -8.82 -8.61
C ALA A 218 -1.10 -8.59 -7.52
N PRO A 219 -0.90 -9.07 -6.28
CA PRO A 219 -1.87 -8.85 -5.20
C PRO A 219 -1.78 -7.41 -4.67
N LEU A 220 -2.94 -6.78 -4.46
CA LEU A 220 -3.03 -5.40 -3.95
C LEU A 220 -3.37 -5.34 -2.46
N GLY A 221 -4.16 -6.28 -1.94
CA GLY A 221 -4.47 -6.36 -0.51
C GLY A 221 -5.90 -5.95 -0.14
N LEU A 222 -6.09 -5.56 1.12
CA LEU A 222 -7.40 -5.21 1.70
C LEU A 222 -7.73 -3.73 1.47
N VAL A 223 -8.53 -3.43 0.46
CA VAL A 223 -8.66 -2.05 -0.08
C VAL A 223 -9.44 -1.07 0.80
N GLU A 224 -10.15 -1.57 1.81
CA GLU A 224 -10.79 -0.74 2.84
C GLU A 224 -9.76 -0.14 3.82
N MET A 225 -8.55 -0.71 3.86
CA MET A 225 -7.45 -0.23 4.69
C MET A 225 -6.61 0.79 3.91
N ILE A 226 -6.14 1.84 4.60
CA ILE A 226 -5.31 2.87 3.93
C ILE A 226 -4.02 2.24 3.39
N ASN A 227 -3.38 1.36 4.15
CA ASN A 227 -2.28 0.51 3.66
C ASN A 227 -2.82 -0.87 3.23
N ALA A 228 -3.52 -0.92 2.10
CA ALA A 228 -4.11 -2.15 1.59
C ALA A 228 -3.08 -3.28 1.43
N GLY A 229 -1.93 -2.96 0.84
CA GLY A 229 -0.83 -3.90 0.61
C GLY A 229 -0.21 -4.49 1.87
N GLY A 230 -0.41 -3.87 3.03
CA GLY A 230 0.05 -4.39 4.33
C GLY A 230 -0.63 -5.68 4.75
N ALA A 231 -1.74 -6.06 4.11
CA ALA A 231 -2.39 -7.35 4.30
C ALA A 231 -1.66 -8.48 3.57
N VAL A 232 -0.85 -8.19 2.56
CA VAL A 232 -0.15 -9.22 1.76
C VAL A 232 1.11 -9.65 2.52
N VAL A 233 1.07 -10.86 3.08
CA VAL A 233 2.21 -11.45 3.81
C VAL A 233 3.20 -12.06 2.83
N ALA A 234 2.71 -12.86 1.89
CA ALA A 234 3.51 -13.53 0.87
C ALA A 234 2.67 -13.77 -0.38
N THR A 235 3.35 -13.87 -1.53
CA THR A 235 2.72 -14.31 -2.77
C THR A 235 3.74 -15.01 -3.66
N THR A 236 3.28 -15.96 -4.47
CA THR A 236 4.06 -16.59 -5.52
C THR A 236 3.20 -16.80 -6.76
N LEU A 237 3.83 -16.90 -7.92
CA LEU A 237 3.22 -17.36 -9.16
C LEU A 237 4.11 -18.47 -9.71
N THR A 238 3.56 -19.67 -9.86
CA THR A 238 4.27 -20.84 -10.35
C THR A 238 3.57 -21.44 -11.56
N ARG A 239 4.34 -22.13 -12.40
CA ARG A 239 3.77 -22.99 -13.42
C ARG A 239 3.10 -24.18 -12.73
N ALA A 240 1.89 -24.54 -13.15
CA ALA A 240 1.25 -25.72 -12.60
C ALA A 240 2.00 -26.99 -13.06
N PRO A 241 1.97 -28.07 -12.27
CA PRO A 241 2.74 -29.28 -12.55
C PRO A 241 2.35 -30.04 -13.83
N ALA A 242 1.17 -29.76 -14.39
CA ALA A 242 0.53 -30.64 -15.38
C ALA A 242 0.61 -30.17 -16.84
N ASP A 243 0.72 -28.86 -17.13
CA ASP A 243 0.72 -28.33 -18.51
C ASP A 243 1.48 -26.98 -18.65
N ASP A 244 1.89 -26.61 -19.86
CA ASP A 244 2.63 -25.36 -20.18
C ASP A 244 1.76 -24.08 -20.15
N HIS A 245 0.45 -24.24 -20.03
CA HIS A 245 -0.52 -23.13 -20.04
C HIS A 245 -1.20 -22.87 -18.69
N ASP A 246 -0.86 -23.69 -17.71
CA ASP A 246 -1.46 -23.66 -16.38
C ASP A 246 -0.53 -22.93 -15.41
N ALA A 247 -1.08 -21.96 -14.68
CA ALA A 247 -0.39 -21.27 -13.61
C ALA A 247 -1.23 -21.27 -12.34
N GLU A 248 -0.54 -21.25 -11.21
CA GLU A 248 -1.12 -21.14 -9.88
C GLU A 248 -0.46 -19.96 -9.17
N ALA A 249 -1.28 -19.03 -8.67
CA ALA A 249 -0.81 -18.02 -7.74
C ALA A 249 -1.18 -18.41 -6.32
N ARG A 250 -0.21 -18.37 -5.41
CA ARG A 250 -0.44 -18.50 -3.97
C ARG A 250 -0.34 -17.14 -3.32
N LEU A 251 -1.20 -16.89 -2.33
CA LEU A 251 -1.26 -15.63 -1.60
C LEU A 251 -1.59 -15.93 -0.13
N THR A 252 -0.87 -15.29 0.77
CA THR A 252 -1.18 -15.28 2.20
C THR A 252 -1.63 -13.88 2.60
N SER A 253 -2.89 -13.74 3.03
CA SER A 253 -3.44 -12.50 3.58
C SER A 253 -3.42 -12.53 5.11
N ARG A 254 -3.04 -11.40 5.74
CA ARG A 254 -3.02 -11.26 7.20
C ARG A 254 -4.43 -11.24 7.82
N ALA A 255 -5.44 -10.79 7.08
CA ALA A 255 -6.79 -10.61 7.61
C ALA A 255 -7.88 -10.84 6.56
N ALA A 256 -9.11 -10.94 7.07
CA ALA A 256 -10.34 -11.00 6.31
C ALA A 256 -10.75 -9.62 5.76
N GLY A 257 -11.61 -9.61 4.75
CA GLY A 257 -12.12 -8.40 4.13
C GLY A 257 -12.14 -8.46 2.60
N ARG A 258 -12.52 -7.34 1.99
CA ARG A 258 -12.52 -7.17 0.53
C ARG A 258 -11.10 -7.08 0.02
N PHE A 259 -10.67 -8.08 -0.73
CA PHE A 259 -9.33 -8.22 -1.25
C PHE A 259 -9.30 -7.99 -2.76
N LEU A 260 -8.36 -7.18 -3.24
CA LEU A 260 -8.13 -6.94 -4.66
C LEU A 260 -6.77 -7.48 -5.13
N ALA A 261 -6.72 -7.89 -6.39
CA ALA A 261 -5.50 -8.23 -7.11
C ALA A 261 -5.63 -7.81 -8.58
N TYR A 262 -4.50 -7.58 -9.24
CA TYR A 262 -4.43 -7.53 -10.69
C TYR A 262 -4.06 -8.91 -11.23
N CYS A 263 -4.73 -9.34 -12.28
CA CYS A 263 -4.29 -10.45 -13.09
C CYS A 263 -4.79 -10.39 -14.53
N THR A 264 -4.08 -11.10 -15.40
CA THR A 264 -4.55 -11.38 -16.76
C THR A 264 -3.94 -12.70 -17.23
N PRO A 265 -4.68 -13.59 -17.92
CA PRO A 265 -6.10 -13.50 -18.25
C PRO A 265 -7.02 -13.67 -17.02
N ARG A 266 -8.34 -13.70 -17.23
CA ARG A 266 -9.32 -14.03 -16.19
C ARG A 266 -8.97 -15.38 -15.53
N PRO A 267 -8.95 -15.48 -14.19
CA PRO A 267 -8.72 -16.75 -13.52
C PRO A 267 -9.90 -17.71 -13.69
N ALA A 268 -9.60 -19.00 -13.74
CA ALA A 268 -10.62 -20.05 -13.81
C ALA A 268 -11.31 -20.25 -12.47
N SER A 269 -10.56 -20.14 -11.36
CA SER A 269 -11.10 -20.33 -10.01
C SER A 269 -10.22 -19.68 -8.95
N VAL A 270 -10.83 -19.28 -7.85
CA VAL A 270 -10.17 -18.84 -6.62
C VAL A 270 -10.57 -19.79 -5.51
N TRP A 271 -9.61 -20.26 -4.73
CA TRP A 271 -9.82 -21.19 -3.63
C TRP A 271 -9.18 -20.66 -2.37
N ARG A 272 -9.72 -21.11 -1.25
CA ARG A 272 -9.04 -21.03 0.03
C ARG A 272 -8.34 -22.36 0.29
N GLU A 273 -7.11 -22.33 0.77
CA GLU A 273 -6.43 -23.57 1.14
C GLU A 273 -7.19 -24.30 2.27
N GLY A 274 -7.47 -25.60 2.07
CA GLY A 274 -8.29 -26.40 2.96
C GLY A 274 -9.81 -26.17 2.86
N GLY A 275 -10.28 -25.29 1.96
CA GLY A 275 -11.70 -25.11 1.68
C GLY A 275 -12.23 -26.12 0.66
N GLU A 276 -13.47 -26.58 0.86
CA GLU A 276 -14.14 -27.53 -0.05
C GLU A 276 -14.81 -26.87 -1.26
N LEU A 277 -15.06 -25.55 -1.19
CA LEU A 277 -15.75 -24.78 -2.24
C LEU A 277 -14.89 -23.61 -2.72
N GLY A 278 -14.97 -23.34 -4.02
CA GLY A 278 -14.36 -22.18 -4.63
C GLY A 278 -14.94 -20.88 -4.07
N LEU A 279 -14.08 -19.89 -3.84
CA LEU A 279 -14.48 -18.57 -3.39
C LEU A 279 -15.11 -17.79 -4.55
N PRO A 280 -16.30 -17.20 -4.36
CA PRO A 280 -16.86 -16.26 -5.32
C PRO A 280 -15.91 -15.08 -5.55
N PHE A 281 -15.72 -14.72 -6.81
CA PHE A 281 -14.95 -13.55 -7.20
C PHE A 281 -15.64 -12.80 -8.34
N SER A 282 -15.34 -11.50 -8.45
CA SER A 282 -15.63 -10.71 -9.63
C SER A 282 -14.34 -10.36 -10.35
N TYR A 283 -14.42 -10.22 -11.67
CA TYR A 283 -13.29 -9.90 -12.51
C TYR A 283 -13.73 -8.90 -13.59
N ASP A 284 -12.96 -7.83 -13.73
CA ASP A 284 -13.13 -6.83 -14.78
C ASP A 284 -12.17 -7.13 -15.94
N ASP A 285 -12.72 -7.61 -17.06
CA ASP A 285 -11.96 -7.98 -18.25
C ASP A 285 -11.24 -6.79 -18.91
N ALA A 286 -11.67 -5.54 -18.68
CA ALA A 286 -11.02 -4.36 -19.24
C ALA A 286 -9.76 -3.94 -18.46
N THR A 287 -9.78 -4.08 -17.13
CA THR A 287 -8.71 -3.62 -16.24
C THR A 287 -7.83 -4.75 -15.70
N GLY A 288 -8.31 -6.01 -15.76
CA GLY A 288 -7.68 -7.14 -15.10
C GLY A 288 -7.86 -7.15 -13.58
N LEU A 289 -8.82 -6.36 -13.06
CA LEU A 289 -9.06 -6.27 -11.62
C LEU A 289 -9.86 -7.49 -11.14
N LEU A 290 -9.25 -8.28 -10.27
CA LEU A 290 -9.86 -9.38 -9.53
C LEU A 290 -10.27 -8.88 -8.13
N ALA A 291 -11.53 -9.11 -7.76
CA ALA A 291 -12.03 -8.82 -6.42
C ALA A 291 -12.63 -10.06 -5.78
N MET A 292 -12.32 -10.28 -4.51
CA MET A 292 -12.84 -11.39 -3.71
C MET A 292 -13.08 -10.96 -2.27
N GLN A 293 -13.95 -11.70 -1.57
CA GLN A 293 -14.19 -11.53 -0.15
C GLN A 293 -13.48 -12.63 0.63
N ILE A 294 -12.65 -12.25 1.60
CA ILE A 294 -12.03 -13.19 2.55
C ILE A 294 -12.88 -13.16 3.82
N ASP A 295 -13.44 -14.31 4.22
CA ASP A 295 -14.36 -14.40 5.35
C ASP A 295 -13.66 -14.54 6.72
N GLU A 296 -14.30 -13.98 7.76
CA GLU A 296 -13.77 -13.87 9.14
C GLU A 296 -13.75 -15.18 9.96
N ALA A 297 -14.41 -16.26 9.51
CA ALA A 297 -14.74 -17.46 10.32
C ALA A 297 -13.53 -18.27 10.87
N THR A 298 -12.31 -17.74 10.78
CA THR A 298 -11.02 -18.39 11.08
C THR A 298 -9.89 -17.40 11.42
N ALA A 299 -10.21 -16.14 11.73
CA ALA A 299 -9.27 -14.99 11.74
C ALA A 299 -8.16 -15.00 12.81
N SER A 300 -7.85 -16.12 13.47
CA SER A 300 -6.63 -16.23 14.30
C SER A 300 -5.40 -16.72 13.52
N LYS A 301 -5.53 -16.96 12.20
CA LYS A 301 -4.43 -17.31 11.29
C LYS A 301 -4.48 -16.49 10.00
N PRO A 302 -3.32 -16.21 9.36
CA PRO A 302 -3.28 -15.72 8.00
C PRO A 302 -4.10 -16.63 7.06
N ALA A 303 -4.89 -16.04 6.16
CA ALA A 303 -5.68 -16.77 5.19
C ALA A 303 -4.84 -17.07 3.94
N GLU A 304 -4.78 -18.35 3.56
CA GLU A 304 -4.10 -18.79 2.33
C GLU A 304 -5.10 -18.96 1.19
N LEU A 305 -4.78 -18.33 0.06
CA LEU A 305 -5.58 -18.28 -1.15
C LEU A 305 -4.79 -18.83 -2.33
N LEU A 306 -5.49 -19.56 -3.19
CA LEU A 306 -4.98 -20.14 -4.42
C LEU A 306 -5.80 -19.60 -5.59
N VAL A 307 -5.14 -19.08 -6.63
CA VAL A 307 -5.79 -18.61 -7.85
C VAL A 307 -5.26 -19.43 -9.01
N HIS A 308 -6.16 -20.05 -9.77
CA HIS A 308 -5.81 -20.98 -10.84
C HIS A 308 -6.23 -20.45 -12.22
N TRP A 309 -5.40 -20.69 -13.22
CA TRP A 309 -5.68 -20.39 -14.63
C TRP A 309 -5.83 -21.64 -15.51
N CYS A 310 -5.94 -22.81 -14.89
CA CYS A 310 -6.16 -24.08 -15.58
C CYS A 310 -7.59 -24.17 -16.12
N GLU A 311 -7.73 -24.51 -17.40
CA GLU A 311 -9.03 -24.88 -17.97
C GLU A 311 -9.38 -26.31 -17.54
N GLY A 312 -10.09 -26.43 -16.41
CA GLY A 312 -10.91 -27.59 -16.07
C GLY A 312 -10.20 -28.94 -15.88
N ARG A 313 -9.97 -29.31 -14.62
CA ARG A 313 -10.40 -30.65 -14.18
C ARG A 313 -11.72 -30.49 -13.46
N ALA A 314 -12.80 -30.90 -14.10
CA ALA A 314 -13.98 -31.34 -13.37
C ALA A 314 -13.51 -32.50 -12.48
N ILE A 315 -13.28 -32.22 -11.19
CA ILE A 315 -13.05 -33.25 -10.19
C ILE A 315 -14.46 -33.69 -9.78
N TRP A 316 -14.89 -34.82 -10.36
CA TRP A 316 -16.09 -35.54 -9.93
C TRP A 316 -15.86 -36.22 -8.59
#